data_AF-A0A846CTG8-F1
#
_entry.id   AF-A0A846CTG8-F1
#
_cell.length_a   1.000
_cell.length_b   1.000
_cell.length_c   1.000
_cell.angle_alpha   90.00
_cell.angle_beta   90.00
_cell.angle_gamma   90.00
#
_symmetry.space_group_name_H-M   'P 1'
#
loop_
_entity.id
_entity.type
_entity.pdbx_description
1 polymer ?
#
loop_
_entity_poly.entity_id
_entity_poly.type
_entity_poly.pdbx_seq_one_letter_code
_entity_poly.pdbx_strand_id
1 'polypeptide(L)'
;MINRTCFHAFHWFNLEPTLQEFHRILKPSGRLAIVRNNWNKEDGFTQENSNLMKQISKLHPLAKKKRHVSITSLEESPHFINFRHSVFAHRQELDLSGLIGRIMSSSSVPNKGYEREEITKNLKILYERWVDKKGLVYFVYRTDLYLAEPRVIITSNQF
;
A
#
# COMPACT_ATOMS: atom_id res chain seq x y z
N MET A 1 18.75 -13.37 -11.81
CA MET A 1 17.49 -12.63 -12.09
C MET A 1 17.63 -11.23 -11.53
N ILE A 2 17.41 -10.17 -12.33
CA ILE A 2 17.27 -8.81 -11.80
C ILE A 2 15.78 -8.49 -11.86
N ASN A 3 15.15 -8.41 -10.69
CA ASN A 3 13.76 -8.03 -10.54
C ASN A 3 13.69 -6.57 -10.09
N ARG A 4 12.70 -5.81 -10.57
CA ARG A 4 12.41 -4.47 -10.06
C ARG A 4 11.11 -4.53 -9.27
N THR A 5 11.17 -4.09 -8.02
CA THR A 5 10.03 -4.09 -7.10
C THR A 5 9.81 -2.70 -6.56
N CYS A 6 8.58 -2.19 -6.67
CA CYS A 6 8.16 -0.97 -5.98
C CYS A 6 7.12 -1.35 -4.92
N PHE A 7 7.42 -1.03 -3.66
CA PHE A 7 6.50 -1.21 -2.54
C PHE A 7 5.86 0.14 -2.19
N HIS A 8 4.52 0.21 -2.33
CA HIS A 8 3.66 1.30 -1.85
C HIS A 8 3.90 2.71 -2.45
N ALA A 9 5.05 3.02 -3.06
CA ALA A 9 5.37 4.37 -3.55
C ALA A 9 4.91 4.67 -4.98
N PHE A 10 4.26 3.72 -5.68
CA PHE A 10 3.89 3.90 -7.09
C PHE A 10 2.98 5.12 -7.35
N HIS A 11 2.24 5.58 -6.32
CA HIS A 11 1.42 6.80 -6.39
C HIS A 11 2.21 8.12 -6.53
N TRP A 12 3.52 8.11 -6.32
CA TRP A 12 4.39 9.28 -6.53
C TRP A 12 4.93 9.36 -7.96
N PHE A 13 4.85 8.29 -8.73
CA PHE A 13 5.43 8.21 -10.06
C PHE A 13 4.48 8.76 -11.13
N ASN A 14 5.05 9.35 -12.18
CA ASN A 14 4.33 9.55 -13.43
C ASN A 14 4.32 8.21 -14.18
N LEU A 15 3.13 7.66 -14.44
CA LEU A 15 2.97 6.28 -14.87
C LEU A 15 3.77 5.98 -16.15
N GLU A 16 3.48 6.66 -17.25
CA GLU A 16 4.08 6.36 -18.56
C GLU A 16 5.62 6.48 -18.57
N PRO A 17 6.24 7.60 -18.14
CA PRO A 17 7.70 7.69 -18.11
C PRO A 17 8.35 6.64 -17.20
N THR A 18 7.65 6.23 -16.13
CA THR A 18 8.15 5.21 -15.20
C THR A 18 8.13 3.83 -15.82
N LEU A 19 7.06 3.48 -16.53
CA LEU A 19 6.96 2.18 -17.21
C LEU A 19 7.97 2.07 -18.36
N GLN A 20 8.15 3.14 -19.12
CA GLN A 20 9.19 3.21 -20.14
C GLN A 20 10.58 2.98 -19.54
N GLU A 21 10.91 3.65 -18.43
CA GLU A 21 12.21 3.49 -17.78
C GLU A 21 12.39 2.09 -17.16
N PHE A 22 11.34 1.54 -16.55
CA PHE A 22 11.37 0.17 -16.04
C PHE A 22 11.62 -0.84 -17.15
N HIS A 23 10.99 -0.66 -18.32
CA HIS A 23 11.22 -1.50 -19.48
C HIS A 23 12.65 -1.39 -19.99
N ARG A 24 13.19 -0.17 -20.11
CA ARG A 24 14.57 0.09 -20.56
C ARG A 24 15.63 -0.61 -19.70
N ILE A 25 15.43 -0.65 -18.37
CA ILE A 25 16.43 -1.20 -17.43
C ILE A 25 16.23 -2.69 -17.10
N LEU A 26 15.07 -3.26 -17.43
CA LEU A 26 14.79 -4.68 -17.18
C LEU A 26 15.50 -5.54 -18.23
N LYS A 27 16.07 -6.67 -17.78
CA LYS A 27 16.55 -7.70 -18.71
C LYS A 27 15.36 -8.34 -19.43
N PRO A 28 15.57 -8.92 -20.63
CA PRO A 28 14.50 -9.62 -21.37
C PRO A 28 13.80 -10.72 -20.53
N SER A 29 14.54 -11.40 -19.66
CA SER A 29 14.01 -12.42 -18.75
C SER A 29 13.55 -11.88 -17.38
N GLY A 30 13.53 -10.56 -17.20
CA GLY A 30 13.15 -9.88 -15.97
C GLY A 30 11.65 -9.78 -15.79
N ARG A 31 11.22 -9.32 -14.61
CA ARG A 31 9.80 -9.06 -14.31
C ARG A 31 9.64 -7.72 -13.60
N LEU A 32 8.55 -7.03 -13.93
CA LEU A 32 8.03 -5.92 -13.16
C LEU A 32 7.12 -6.47 -12.06
N ALA A 33 7.36 -6.06 -10.82
CA ALA A 33 6.51 -6.37 -9.68
C ALA A 33 5.98 -5.09 -9.01
N ILE A 34 4.66 -4.92 -8.98
CA ILE A 34 3.99 -3.86 -8.23
C ILE A 34 3.29 -4.48 -7.03
N VAL A 35 3.70 -4.06 -5.84
CA VAL A 35 3.16 -4.58 -4.58
C VAL A 35 2.40 -3.47 -3.86
N ARG A 36 1.10 -3.69 -3.65
CA ARG A 36 0.23 -2.80 -2.87
C ARG A 36 -0.18 -3.50 -1.60
N ASN A 37 0.15 -2.90 -0.46
CA ASN A 37 -0.25 -3.42 0.83
C ASN A 37 -1.35 -2.54 1.42
N ASN A 38 -2.58 -3.05 1.40
CA ASN A 38 -3.78 -2.32 1.79
C ASN A 38 -4.34 -2.88 3.10
N TRP A 39 -4.91 -2.03 3.93
CA TRP A 39 -5.77 -2.50 5.01
C TRP A 39 -6.99 -3.23 4.43
N ASN A 40 -7.28 -4.40 4.98
CA ASN A 40 -8.43 -5.20 4.60
C ASN A 40 -9.72 -4.45 5.02
N LYS A 41 -10.68 -4.36 4.10
CA LYS A 41 -11.93 -3.60 4.31
C LYS A 41 -13.06 -4.43 4.91
N GLU A 42 -12.89 -5.74 4.97
CA GLU A 42 -13.87 -6.73 5.43
C GLU A 42 -13.64 -7.11 6.90
N ASP A 43 -12.43 -6.86 7.42
CA ASP A 43 -12.11 -7.07 8.84
C ASP A 43 -12.64 -5.92 9.71
N GLY A 44 -13.37 -6.25 10.77
CA GLY A 44 -14.09 -5.29 11.61
C GLY A 44 -13.18 -4.27 12.32
N PHE A 45 -12.19 -4.76 13.07
CA PHE A 45 -11.22 -3.89 13.74
C PHE A 45 -10.48 -2.98 12.74
N THR A 46 -10.00 -3.58 11.65
CA THR A 46 -9.27 -2.83 10.61
C THR A 46 -10.14 -1.75 9.96
N GLN A 47 -11.44 -2.02 9.76
CA GLN A 47 -12.38 -1.07 9.21
C GLN A 47 -12.68 0.08 10.18
N GLU A 48 -12.92 -0.19 11.46
CA GLU A 48 -13.12 0.85 12.48
C GLU A 48 -11.89 1.75 12.61
N ASN A 49 -10.69 1.16 12.67
CA ASN A 49 -9.45 1.95 12.66
C ASN A 49 -9.31 2.79 11.39
N SER A 50 -9.64 2.23 10.22
CA SER A 50 -9.60 2.96 8.95
C SER A 50 -10.52 4.18 8.97
N ASN A 51 -11.68 4.08 9.62
CA ASN A 51 -12.61 5.19 9.76
C ASN A 51 -12.09 6.27 10.72
N LEU A 52 -11.49 5.87 11.85
CA LEU A 52 -10.79 6.79 12.74
C LEU A 52 -9.68 7.55 11.99
N MET A 53 -8.86 6.84 11.21
CA MET A 53 -7.80 7.46 10.41
C MET A 53 -8.31 8.43 9.34
N LYS A 54 -9.47 8.15 8.73
CA LYS A 54 -10.11 9.09 7.80
C LYS A 54 -10.56 10.36 8.53
N GLN A 55 -11.11 10.25 9.74
CA GLN A 55 -11.50 11.41 10.55
C GLN A 55 -10.26 12.25 10.91
N ILE A 56 -9.19 11.61 11.39
CA ILE A 56 -7.92 12.28 11.69
C ILE A 56 -7.36 13.00 10.46
N SER A 57 -7.34 12.33 9.31
CA SER A 57 -6.78 12.90 8.08
C SER A 57 -7.57 14.10 7.57
N LYS A 58 -8.89 14.17 7.81
CA LYS A 58 -9.72 15.34 7.43
C LYS A 58 -9.39 16.58 8.25
N LEU A 59 -8.97 16.39 9.50
CA LEU A 59 -8.59 17.48 10.40
C LEU A 59 -7.19 18.03 10.09
N HIS A 60 -6.35 17.25 9.38
CA HIS A 60 -4.97 17.63 9.10
C HIS A 60 -4.80 18.28 7.71
N PRO A 61 -4.45 19.58 7.61
CA PRO A 61 -4.40 20.32 6.34
C PRO A 61 -3.36 19.80 5.34
N LEU A 62 -2.36 19.04 5.79
CA LEU A 62 -1.32 18.45 4.94
C LEU A 62 -1.66 17.04 4.42
N ALA A 63 -2.89 16.56 4.59
CA ALA A 63 -3.34 15.31 3.99
C ALA A 63 -3.40 15.45 2.46
N LYS A 64 -2.24 15.33 1.80
CA LYS A 64 -2.13 15.34 0.33
C LYS A 64 -3.01 14.23 -0.23
N LYS A 65 -3.88 14.56 -1.20
CA LYS A 65 -4.58 13.55 -2.00
C LYS A 65 -3.52 12.69 -2.68
N LYS A 66 -3.41 11.42 -2.29
CA LYS A 66 -2.56 10.45 -2.99
C LYS A 66 -3.12 10.31 -4.41
N ARG A 67 -2.25 10.39 -5.43
CA ARG A 67 -2.66 10.06 -6.79
C ARG A 67 -3.00 8.57 -6.84
N HIS A 68 -4.22 8.24 -7.23
CA HIS A 68 -4.57 6.86 -7.48
C HIS A 68 -4.09 6.48 -8.88
N VAL A 69 -3.04 5.68 -8.94
CA VAL A 69 -2.64 5.03 -10.18
C VAL A 69 -3.54 3.81 -10.37
N SER A 70 -4.39 3.85 -11.40
CA SER A 70 -5.24 2.73 -11.78
C SER A 70 -4.38 1.57 -12.25
N ILE A 71 -4.76 0.35 -11.88
CA ILE A 71 -4.08 -0.85 -12.39
C ILE A 71 -4.40 -1.09 -13.86
N THR A 72 -5.59 -0.69 -14.33
CA THR A 72 -5.98 -0.83 -15.74
C THR A 72 -5.02 -0.09 -16.65
N SER A 73 -4.57 1.10 -16.24
CA SER A 73 -3.56 1.88 -16.98
C SER A 73 -2.19 1.19 -17.05
N LEU A 74 -1.89 0.25 -16.15
CA LEU A 74 -0.68 -0.57 -16.24
C LEU A 74 -0.84 -1.65 -17.31
N GLU A 75 -1.99 -2.30 -17.37
CA GLU A 75 -2.30 -3.39 -18.31
C GLU A 75 -2.36 -2.89 -19.76
N GLU A 76 -2.73 -1.63 -19.96
CA GLU A 76 -2.75 -0.93 -21.25
C GLU A 76 -1.36 -0.51 -21.75
N SER A 77 -0.31 -0.64 -20.91
CA SER A 77 1.03 -0.19 -21.26
C SER A 77 1.59 -0.97 -22.46
N PRO A 78 2.15 -0.30 -23.49
CA PRO A 78 2.76 -1.00 -24.62
C PRO A 78 4.04 -1.76 -24.24
N HIS A 79 4.64 -1.43 -23.10
CA HIS A 79 5.94 -1.93 -22.66
C HIS A 79 5.91 -3.30 -21.99
N PHE A 80 4.77 -3.72 -21.46
CA PHE A 80 4.65 -4.93 -20.64
C PHE A 80 3.54 -5.85 -21.15
N ILE A 81 3.69 -7.15 -20.89
CA ILE A 81 2.76 -8.22 -21.25
C ILE A 81 2.65 -9.26 -20.12
N ASN A 82 1.78 -10.26 -20.30
CA ASN A 82 1.61 -11.40 -19.38
C ASN A 82 1.30 -10.97 -17.95
N PHE A 83 0.36 -10.03 -17.82
CA PHE A 83 -0.09 -9.52 -16.53
C PHE A 83 -0.72 -10.63 -15.68
N ARG A 84 -0.24 -10.75 -14.44
CA ARG A 84 -0.76 -11.68 -13.45
C ARG A 84 -1.02 -10.95 -12.15
N HIS A 85 -2.15 -11.26 -11.52
CA HIS A 85 -2.52 -10.74 -10.21
C HIS A 85 -2.60 -11.88 -9.20
N SER A 86 -2.03 -11.65 -8.02
CA SER A 86 -2.15 -12.55 -6.88
C SER A 86 -2.45 -11.74 -5.63
N VAL A 87 -3.25 -12.32 -4.74
CA VAL A 87 -3.68 -11.69 -3.50
C VAL A 87 -3.19 -12.52 -2.32
N PHE A 88 -2.57 -11.85 -1.35
CA PHE A 88 -2.10 -12.48 -0.12
C PHE A 88 -2.70 -11.75 1.09
N ALA A 89 -3.18 -12.52 2.07
CA ALA A 89 -3.61 -11.97 3.35
C ALA A 89 -2.49 -12.14 4.38
N HIS A 90 -2.29 -11.15 5.24
CA HIS A 90 -1.48 -11.29 6.44
C HIS A 90 -2.05 -10.44 7.57
N ARG A 91 -1.62 -10.75 8.80
CA ARG A 91 -2.06 -10.04 10.00
C ARG A 91 -0.86 -9.47 10.74
N GLN A 92 -1.03 -8.27 11.28
CA GLN A 92 -0.10 -7.67 12.23
C GLN A 92 -0.76 -7.67 13.60
N GLU A 93 -0.12 -8.35 14.54
CA GLU A 93 -0.56 -8.44 15.94
C GLU A 93 0.00 -7.25 16.72
N LEU A 94 -0.84 -6.58 17.49
CA LEU A 94 -0.45 -5.40 18.26
C LEU A 94 -1.12 -5.43 19.64
N ASP A 95 -0.32 -5.16 20.67
CA ASP A 95 -0.85 -4.71 21.95
C ASP A 95 -1.25 -3.21 21.86
N LEU A 96 -1.76 -2.64 22.95
CA LEU A 96 -2.16 -1.23 22.98
C LEU A 96 -1.02 -0.28 22.61
N SER A 97 0.19 -0.55 23.10
CA SER A 97 1.36 0.29 22.82
C SER A 97 1.73 0.23 21.33
N GLY A 98 1.71 -0.97 20.76
CA GLY A 98 1.93 -1.24 19.35
C GLY A 98 0.90 -0.57 18.46
N LEU A 99 -0.39 -0.60 18.85
CA LEU A 99 -1.46 0.10 18.12
C LEU A 99 -1.21 1.61 18.11
N ILE A 100 -0.98 2.21 19.28
CA ILE A 100 -0.72 3.65 19.38
C ILE A 100 0.52 4.01 18.56
N GLY A 101 1.63 3.29 18.71
CA GLY A 101 2.86 3.51 17.96
C GLY A 101 2.65 3.44 16.44
N ARG A 102 1.93 2.41 15.97
CA ARG A 102 1.64 2.18 14.55
C ARG A 102 0.81 3.30 13.92
N ILE A 103 -0.12 3.87 14.67
CA ILE A 103 -0.95 4.98 14.19
C ILE A 103 -0.19 6.30 14.24
N MET A 104 0.52 6.56 15.35
CA MET A 104 1.30 7.78 15.54
C MET A 104 2.48 7.91 14.56
N SER A 105 2.95 6.81 13.96
CA SER A 105 3.96 6.85 12.89
C SER A 105 3.41 7.32 11.53
N SER A 106 2.09 7.53 11.41
CA SER A 106 1.48 7.98 10.18
C SER A 106 1.70 9.48 9.98
N SER A 107 2.14 9.87 8.79
CA SER A 107 2.31 11.28 8.40
C SER A 107 1.01 12.10 8.40
N SER A 108 -0.14 11.42 8.52
CA SER A 108 -1.46 12.04 8.62
C SER A 108 -1.86 12.40 10.06
N VAL A 109 -1.09 11.98 11.06
CA VAL A 109 -1.36 12.27 12.47
C VAL A 109 -0.60 13.53 12.90
N PRO A 110 -1.25 14.50 13.58
CA PRO A 110 -0.59 15.67 14.11
C PRO A 110 0.59 15.32 15.02
N ASN A 111 1.70 16.04 14.89
CA ASN A 111 2.93 15.73 15.64
C ASN A 111 2.81 16.01 17.15
N LYS A 112 2.00 17.00 17.58
CA LYS A 112 1.78 17.42 18.97
C LYS A 112 0.42 18.10 19.15
N GLY A 113 0.00 18.27 20.41
CA GLY A 113 -1.19 19.05 20.79
C GLY A 113 -2.39 18.21 21.19
N TYR A 114 -3.47 18.90 21.57
CA TYR A 114 -4.73 18.33 22.05
C TYR A 114 -5.29 17.22 21.13
N GLU A 115 -5.18 17.41 19.82
CA GLU A 115 -5.61 16.42 18.81
C GLU A 115 -4.92 15.06 18.99
N ARG A 116 -3.63 15.04 19.38
CA ARG A 116 -2.88 13.81 19.59
C ARG A 116 -3.34 13.05 20.84
N GLU A 117 -3.70 13.77 21.89
CA GLU A 117 -4.25 13.20 23.13
C GLU A 117 -5.62 12.58 22.87
N GLU A 118 -6.47 13.29 22.12
CA GLU A 118 -7.79 12.80 21.71
C GLU A 118 -7.69 11.54 20.84
N ILE A 119 -6.77 11.53 19.86
CA ILE A 119 -6.50 10.34 19.05
C ILE A 119 -6.08 9.16 19.92
N THR A 120 -5.19 9.40 20.88
CA THR A 120 -4.72 8.34 21.80
C THR A 120 -5.87 7.79 22.64
N LYS A 121 -6.75 8.66 23.14
CA LYS A 121 -7.95 8.25 23.88
C LYS A 121 -8.89 7.40 23.02
N ASN A 122 -9.15 7.83 21.78
CA ASN A 122 -10.00 7.09 20.85
C ASN A 122 -9.40 5.72 20.49
N LEU A 123 -8.07 5.63 20.34
CA LEU A 123 -7.38 4.35 20.11
C LEU A 123 -7.48 3.40 21.31
N LYS A 124 -7.43 3.91 22.54
CA LYS A 124 -7.64 3.10 23.75
C LYS A 124 -9.05 2.51 23.78
N ILE A 125 -10.07 3.32 23.51
CA ILE A 125 -11.47 2.86 23.45
C ILE A 125 -11.65 1.81 22.35
N LEU A 126 -11.04 2.04 21.18
CA LEU A 126 -11.08 1.07 20.08
C LEU A 126 -10.40 -0.25 20.47
N TYR A 127 -9.23 -0.18 21.11
CA TYR A 127 -8.50 -1.35 21.59
C TYR A 127 -9.32 -2.15 22.59
N GLU A 128 -9.88 -1.51 23.63
CA GLU A 128 -10.66 -2.16 24.68
C GLU A 128 -11.87 -2.93 24.12
N ARG A 129 -12.47 -2.44 23.02
CA ARG A 129 -13.59 -3.11 22.36
C ARG A 129 -13.19 -4.39 21.61
N TRP A 130 -11.97 -4.44 21.08
CA TRP A 130 -11.54 -5.45 20.10
C TRP A 130 -10.44 -6.39 20.62
N VAL A 131 -9.81 -6.06 21.74
CA VAL A 131 -8.73 -6.85 22.31
C VAL A 131 -9.18 -8.28 22.61
N ASP A 132 -8.37 -9.25 22.21
CA ASP A 132 -8.63 -10.65 22.51
C ASP A 132 -8.14 -11.05 23.91
N LYS A 133 -8.31 -12.34 24.25
CA LYS A 133 -7.87 -12.89 25.54
C LYS A 133 -6.35 -12.88 25.74
N LYS A 134 -5.57 -12.65 24.67
CA LYS A 134 -4.10 -12.55 24.72
C LYS A 134 -3.64 -11.10 24.87
N GLY A 135 -4.55 -10.13 24.89
CA GLY A 135 -4.18 -8.72 24.93
C GLY A 135 -3.78 -8.18 23.55
N LEU A 136 -4.30 -8.74 22.46
CA LEU A 136 -3.92 -8.37 21.10
C LEU A 136 -5.12 -7.92 20.26
N VAL A 137 -4.85 -6.96 19.37
CA VAL A 137 -5.68 -6.61 18.22
C VAL A 137 -4.93 -6.91 16.93
N TYR A 138 -5.66 -7.12 15.83
CA TYR A 138 -5.09 -7.62 14.59
C TYR A 138 -5.42 -6.70 13.43
N PHE A 139 -4.42 -6.02 12.88
CA PHE A 139 -4.59 -5.42 11.56
C PHE A 139 -4.54 -6.50 10.50
N VAL A 140 -5.62 -6.64 9.74
CA VAL A 140 -5.66 -7.52 8.58
C VAL A 140 -5.26 -6.72 7.35
N TYR A 141 -4.29 -7.23 6.63
CA TYR A 141 -3.79 -6.63 5.40
C TYR A 141 -4.13 -7.53 4.20
N ARG A 142 -4.36 -6.87 3.07
CA ARG A 142 -4.45 -7.46 1.74
C ARG A 142 -3.29 -6.93 0.92
N THR A 143 -2.40 -7.83 0.54
CA THR A 143 -1.32 -7.55 -0.40
C THR A 143 -1.76 -7.94 -1.80
N ASP A 144 -1.89 -6.95 -2.69
CA ASP A 144 -2.07 -7.17 -4.11
C ASP A 144 -0.70 -7.14 -4.81
N LEU A 145 -0.31 -8.26 -5.41
CA LEU A 145 0.89 -8.41 -6.23
C LEU A 145 0.48 -8.45 -7.70
N TYR A 146 0.99 -7.49 -8.47
CA TYR A 146 0.87 -7.48 -9.92
C TYR A 146 2.23 -7.77 -10.52
N LEU A 147 2.28 -8.77 -11.40
CA LEU A 147 3.48 -9.17 -12.14
C LEU A 147 3.27 -8.94 -13.63
N ALA A 148 4.30 -8.44 -14.31
CA ALA A 148 4.31 -8.31 -15.75
C ALA A 148 5.71 -8.60 -16.30
N GLU A 149 5.78 -8.97 -17.58
CA GLU A 149 7.00 -9.30 -18.30
C GLU A 149 7.28 -8.21 -19.35
N PRO A 150 8.54 -7.81 -19.57
CA PRO A 150 8.85 -6.79 -20.56
C PRO A 150 8.56 -7.33 -21.96
N ARG A 151 7.92 -6.52 -22.80
CA ARG A 151 7.77 -6.86 -24.22
C ARG A 151 9.13 -6.84 -24.87
N VAL A 152 9.59 -7.99 -25.37
CA VAL A 152 10.85 -8.09 -26.13
C VAL A 152 10.53 -7.79 -27.59
N ILE A 153 11.10 -6.71 -28.11
CA ILE A 153 11.07 -6.43 -29.55
C ILE A 153 12.25 -7.19 -30.14
N ILE A 154 11.98 -8.34 -30.75
CA ILE A 154 12.96 -9.01 -31.60
C ILE A 154 12.95 -8.24 -32.91
N THR A 155 13.85 -7.28 -33.08
CA THR A 155 14.15 -6.75 -34.41
C THR A 155 14.83 -7.88 -35.18
N SER A 156 14.13 -8.45 -36.17
CA SER A 156 14.72 -9.31 -37.17
C SER A 156 15.72 -8.49 -37.99
N ASN A 157 16.97 -8.40 -37.52
CA ASN A 157 18.08 -7.97 -38.35
C ASN A 157 18.52 -9.18 -39.20
N GLN A 158 17.76 -9.47 -40.25
CA GLN A 158 18.22 -10.18 -41.44
C GLN A 158 17.30 -9.79 -42.61
N PHE A 159 17.80 -8.94 -43.50
CA PHE A 159 18.33 -9.35 -44.81
C PHE A 159 19.43 -8.38 -45.23
#